data_AF-L1NW99-F1
#
_entry.id   AF-L1NW99-F1
#
_cell.length_a   1.000
_cell.length_b   1.000
_cell.length_c   1.000
_cell.angle_alpha   90.00
_cell.angle_beta   90.00
_cell.angle_gamma   90.00
#
_symmetry.space_group_name_H-M   'P 1'
#
loop_
_entity.id
_entity.type
_entity.pdbx_description
1 polymer ?
#
loop_
_entity_poly.entity_id
_entity_poly.type
_entity_poly.pdbx_seq_one_letter_code
_entity_poly.pdbx_strand_id
1 'polypeptide(L)'
;EEIEALRKQSIEERKPLFAMPFFKDFPIVIVAANDYPRRYQIDLEKTFGVQWEGKTTEVGEKNWYNLHFSKDNKRILIHTRQLSNGVSNELITAIAAEAKKFL
;
A
#
# COMPACT_ATOMS: atom_id res chain seq x y z
N GLU A 1 18.54 19.79 3.47
CA GLU A 1 17.46 19.97 4.47
C GLU A 1 16.20 20.55 3.85
N GLU A 2 16.30 21.60 3.02
CA GLU A 2 15.16 22.24 2.33
C GLU A 2 14.33 21.30 1.43
N ILE A 3 14.96 20.49 0.59
CA ILE A 3 14.26 19.53 -0.29
C ILE A 3 13.43 18.52 0.53
N GLU A 4 13.94 18.08 1.68
CA GLU A 4 13.21 17.14 2.54
C GLU A 4 12.02 17.82 3.24
N ALA A 5 12.16 19.10 3.62
CA ALA A 5 11.07 19.89 4.17
C ALA A 5 9.95 20.10 3.13
N LEU A 6 10.31 20.48 1.89
CA LEU A 6 9.36 20.61 0.78
C LEU A 6 8.66 19.28 0.49
N ARG A 7 9.38 18.16 0.54
CA ARG A 7 8.81 16.83 0.36
C ARG A 7 7.79 16.50 1.45
N LYS A 8 8.12 16.74 2.72
CA LYS A 8 7.19 16.53 3.84
C LYS A 8 5.93 17.37 3.70
N GLN A 9 6.08 18.67 3.41
CA GLN A 9 4.95 19.57 3.17
C GLN A 9 4.04 19.04 2.05
N SER A 10 4.64 18.69 0.91
CA SER A 10 3.90 18.18 -0.24
C SER A 10 3.18 16.85 0.04
N ILE A 11 3.66 16.04 0.99
CA ILE A 11 2.98 14.82 1.43
C ILE A 11 1.81 15.15 2.35
N GLU A 12 2.00 16.03 3.33
CA GLU A 12 0.92 16.45 4.23
C GLU A 12 -0.26 17.04 3.45
N GLU A 13 0.01 17.88 2.46
CA GLU A 13 -1.02 18.46 1.57
C GLU A 13 -1.78 17.40 0.76
N ARG A 14 -1.16 16.24 0.48
CA ARG A 14 -1.79 15.14 -0.28
C ARG A 14 -2.45 14.08 0.60
N LYS A 15 -2.22 14.04 1.91
CA LYS A 15 -2.91 13.08 2.79
C LYS A 15 -4.45 13.13 2.66
N PRO A 16 -5.09 14.32 2.58
CA PRO A 16 -6.54 14.39 2.35
C PRO A 16 -6.98 13.78 1.02
N LEU A 17 -6.18 13.90 -0.03
CA LEU A 17 -6.45 13.31 -1.34
C LEU A 17 -6.55 11.77 -1.24
N PHE A 18 -5.60 11.12 -0.57
CA PHE A 18 -5.63 9.65 -0.39
C PHE A 18 -6.80 9.17 0.45
N ALA A 19 -7.33 10.01 1.34
CA ALA A 19 -8.48 9.70 2.18
C ALA A 19 -9.84 9.88 1.47
N MET A 20 -9.86 10.38 0.22
CA MET A 20 -11.10 10.58 -0.54
C MET A 20 -11.85 9.27 -0.81
N PRO A 21 -13.20 9.29 -0.92
CA PRO A 21 -14.00 8.11 -1.24
C PRO A 21 -13.55 7.39 -2.51
N PHE A 22 -13.12 8.12 -3.53
CA PHE A 22 -12.63 7.56 -4.79
C PHE A 22 -11.64 6.40 -4.59
N PHE A 23 -10.64 6.54 -3.72
CA PHE A 23 -9.66 5.48 -3.47
C PHE A 23 -10.20 4.33 -2.63
N LYS A 24 -11.25 4.58 -1.85
CA LYS A 24 -11.89 3.61 -0.94
C LYS A 24 -13.03 2.83 -1.60
N ASP A 25 -13.51 3.27 -2.75
CA ASP A 25 -14.62 2.62 -3.46
C ASP A 25 -14.15 1.42 -4.28
N PHE A 26 -12.84 1.31 -4.53
CA PHE A 26 -12.27 0.11 -5.15
C PHE A 26 -12.25 -1.07 -4.17
N PRO A 27 -12.67 -2.28 -4.59
CA PRO A 27 -12.56 -3.49 -3.76
C PRO A 27 -11.09 -3.91 -3.55
N ILE A 28 -10.20 -3.53 -4.46
CA ILE A 28 -8.78 -3.87 -4.42
C ILE A 28 -7.97 -2.59 -4.63
N VAL A 29 -7.11 -2.26 -3.68
CA VAL A 29 -6.18 -1.12 -3.75
C VAL A 29 -4.75 -1.64 -3.64
N ILE A 30 -3.87 -1.28 -4.57
CA ILE A 30 -2.45 -1.64 -4.51
C ILE A 30 -1.63 -0.39 -4.21
N VAL A 31 -0.97 -0.37 -3.05
CA VAL A 31 -0.06 0.72 -2.64
C VAL A 31 1.38 0.26 -2.89
N ALA A 32 1.92 0.61 -4.06
CA ALA A 32 3.29 0.28 -4.46
C ALA A 32 4.30 1.34 -3.98
N ALA A 33 4.48 1.46 -2.68
CA ALA A 33 5.17 2.60 -2.07
C ALA A 33 6.40 2.24 -1.22
N ASN A 34 6.79 0.96 -1.14
CA ASN A 34 7.90 0.51 -0.28
C ASN A 34 7.74 1.06 1.16
N ASP A 35 8.82 1.50 1.81
CA ASP A 35 8.77 2.04 3.16
C ASP A 35 8.30 3.51 3.22
N TYR A 36 7.86 4.10 2.11
CA TYR A 36 7.42 5.50 2.05
C TYR A 36 6.29 5.83 3.03
N PRO A 37 5.22 5.02 3.18
CA PRO A 37 4.18 5.29 4.16
C PRO A 37 4.72 5.34 5.59
N ARG A 38 5.63 4.42 5.94
CA ARG A 38 6.32 4.42 7.24
C ARG A 38 7.20 5.66 7.40
N ARG A 39 8.02 5.97 6.40
CA ARG A 39 8.99 7.08 6.41
C ARG A 39 8.32 8.45 6.59
N TYR A 40 7.14 8.64 6.00
CA TYR A 40 6.41 9.91 6.05
C TYR A 40 5.13 9.84 6.89
N GLN A 41 5.01 8.82 7.75
CA GLN A 41 3.92 8.69 8.71
C GLN A 41 2.53 8.79 8.05
N ILE A 42 2.37 8.12 6.91
CA ILE A 42 1.08 7.90 6.26
C ILE A 42 0.52 6.61 6.85
N ASP A 43 -0.46 6.76 7.74
CA ASP A 43 -1.20 5.64 8.32
C ASP A 43 -2.16 5.05 7.28
N LEU A 44 -1.75 3.95 6.64
CA LEU A 44 -2.56 3.29 5.61
C LEU A 44 -3.87 2.73 6.17
N GLU A 45 -3.84 2.20 7.40
CA GLU A 45 -5.02 1.62 8.05
C GLU A 45 -6.10 2.69 8.26
N LYS A 46 -5.72 3.84 8.82
CA LYS A 46 -6.62 4.99 8.99
C LYS A 46 -7.01 5.62 7.64
N THR A 47 -6.07 5.78 6.72
CA THR A 47 -6.31 6.45 5.44
C THR A 47 -7.33 5.70 4.61
N PHE A 48 -7.25 4.38 4.54
CA PHE A 48 -8.09 3.53 3.69
C PHE A 48 -9.21 2.79 4.46
N GLY A 49 -9.23 2.87 5.79
CA GLY A 49 -10.22 2.16 6.62
C GLY A 49 -10.08 0.64 6.51
N VAL A 50 -8.84 0.16 6.64
CA VAL A 50 -8.43 -1.25 6.56
C VAL A 50 -7.54 -1.59 7.76
N GLN A 51 -7.34 -2.88 8.03
CA GLN A 51 -6.48 -3.36 9.11
C GLN A 51 -5.43 -4.30 8.58
N TRP A 52 -4.17 -4.15 9.00
CA TRP A 52 -3.09 -5.04 8.59
C TRP A 52 -3.30 -6.46 9.14
N GLU A 53 -3.04 -7.49 8.32
CA GLU A 53 -3.11 -8.89 8.73
C GLU A 53 -2.06 -9.27 9.79
N GLY A 54 -1.09 -8.38 10.07
CA GLY A 54 -0.08 -8.56 11.10
C GLY A 54 1.12 -9.39 10.68
N LYS A 55 1.22 -9.73 9.40
CA LYS A 55 2.38 -10.43 8.82
C LYS A 55 2.80 -9.82 7.48
N THR A 56 4.11 -9.87 7.25
CA THR A 56 4.70 -9.55 5.95
C THR A 56 4.91 -10.84 5.18
N THR A 57 4.46 -10.88 3.93
CA THR A 57 4.76 -12.00 3.04
C THR A 57 6.00 -11.67 2.22
N GLU A 58 7.08 -12.42 2.43
CA GLU A 58 8.29 -12.33 1.63
C GLU A 58 8.16 -13.12 0.31
N VAL A 59 8.69 -12.57 -0.78
CA VAL A 59 8.65 -13.17 -2.12
C VAL A 59 10.07 -13.12 -2.72
N GLY A 60 10.81 -14.21 -2.57
CA GLY A 60 12.24 -14.23 -2.88
C GLY A 60 13.05 -13.31 -1.96
N GLU A 61 14.26 -12.94 -2.36
CA GLU A 61 15.21 -12.28 -1.44
C GLU A 61 14.89 -10.80 -1.13
N LYS A 62 14.16 -10.10 -2.00
CA LYS A 62 14.02 -8.62 -1.93
C LYS A 62 12.62 -8.10 -2.19
N ASN A 63 11.63 -8.98 -2.40
CA ASN A 63 10.25 -8.56 -2.58
C ASN A 63 9.41 -8.97 -1.40
N TRP A 64 8.36 -8.20 -1.17
CA TRP A 64 7.40 -8.46 -0.12
C TRP A 64 6.08 -7.77 -0.44
N TYR A 65 5.02 -8.22 0.22
CA TYR A 65 3.76 -7.50 0.29
C TYR A 65 3.08 -7.73 1.64
N ASN A 66 2.22 -6.77 2.01
CA ASN A 66 1.40 -6.77 3.22
C ASN A 66 -0.06 -6.68 2.81
N LEU A 67 -0.90 -7.49 3.44
CA LEU A 67 -2.32 -7.48 3.20
C LEU A 67 -3.03 -6.72 4.31
N HIS A 68 -3.96 -5.85 3.92
CA HIS A 68 -4.84 -5.16 4.83
C HIS A 68 -6.29 -5.36 4.37
N PHE A 69 -7.21 -5.57 5.30
CA PHE A 69 -8.61 -5.84 5.00
C PHE A 69 -9.54 -4.83 5.64
N SER A 70 -10.63 -4.45 4.96
CA SER A 70 -11.69 -3.70 5.63
C SER A 70 -12.39 -4.57 6.67
N LYS A 71 -13.01 -3.93 7.67
CA LYS A 71 -13.71 -4.65 8.76
C LYS A 71 -14.78 -5.64 8.27
N ASP A 72 -15.41 -5.34 7.15
CA ASP A 72 -16.44 -6.18 6.51
C ASP A 72 -15.86 -7.15 5.47
N ASN A 73 -14.53 -7.21 5.31
CA ASN A 73 -13.80 -7.99 4.32
C ASN A 73 -14.23 -7.74 2.86
N LYS A 74 -14.84 -6.58 2.57
CA LYS A 74 -15.23 -6.20 1.20
C LYS A 74 -14.17 -5.41 0.45
N ARG A 75 -13.07 -5.04 1.12
CA ARG A 75 -11.90 -4.45 0.47
C ARG A 75 -10.60 -5.06 0.97
N ILE A 76 -9.65 -5.17 0.04
CA ILE A 76 -8.26 -5.49 0.32
C ILE A 76 -7.36 -4.33 -0.12
N LEU A 77 -6.40 -3.96 0.71
CA LEU A 77 -5.26 -3.12 0.34
C LEU A 77 -4.00 -3.97 0.39
N ILE A 78 -3.26 -3.98 -0.72
CA ILE A 78 -1.99 -4.68 -0.88
C ILE A 78 -0.88 -3.63 -0.87
N HIS A 79 -0.16 -3.52 0.25
CA HIS A 79 1.01 -2.64 0.37
C HIS A 79 2.25 -3.42 -0.01
N THR A 80 3.02 -2.90 -0.96
CA THR A 80 4.21 -3.60 -1.47
C THR A 80 5.31 -2.58 -1.76
N ARG A 81 6.48 -3.08 -2.12
CA ARG A 81 7.56 -2.26 -2.67
C ARG A 81 7.14 -1.58 -3.98
N GLN A 82 7.93 -0.61 -4.42
CA GLN A 82 7.68 0.05 -5.70
C GLN A 82 7.74 -0.97 -6.85
N LEU A 83 6.77 -0.90 -7.77
CA LEU A 83 6.69 -1.78 -8.94
C LEU A 83 7.46 -1.22 -10.15
N SER A 84 8.48 -0.40 -9.88
CA SER A 84 9.38 0.16 -10.88
C SER A 84 10.65 -0.71 -10.99
N ASN A 85 11.84 -0.10 -10.92
CA ASN A 85 13.11 -0.81 -11.02
C ASN A 85 13.24 -1.96 -10.00
N GLY A 86 13.63 -3.13 -10.50
CA GLY A 86 13.92 -4.32 -9.71
C GLY A 86 12.71 -5.12 -9.25
N VAL A 87 11.47 -4.81 -9.69
CA VAL A 87 10.29 -5.66 -9.47
C VAL A 87 10.48 -7.03 -10.13
N SER A 88 10.19 -8.10 -9.39
CA SER A 88 10.30 -9.45 -9.93
C SER A 88 8.95 -9.98 -10.41
N ASN A 89 8.98 -10.88 -11.39
CA ASN A 89 7.76 -11.51 -11.92
C ASN A 89 7.03 -12.32 -10.84
N GLU A 90 7.77 -12.87 -9.88
CA GLU A 90 7.21 -13.60 -8.74
C GLU A 90 6.37 -12.68 -7.85
N LEU A 91 6.82 -11.45 -7.58
CA LEU A 91 6.04 -10.47 -6.81
C LEU A 91 4.75 -10.10 -7.54
N ILE A 92 4.83 -9.81 -8.84
CA ILE A 92 3.65 -9.48 -9.66
C ILE A 92 2.64 -10.64 -9.64
N THR A 93 3.13 -11.87 -9.82
CA THR A 93 2.30 -13.07 -9.80
C THR A 93 1.66 -13.30 -8.43
N ALA A 94 2.40 -13.08 -7.35
CA ALA A 94 1.89 -13.22 -5.99
C ALA A 94 0.80 -12.19 -5.67
N ILE A 95 1.02 -10.91 -5.99
CA ILE A 95 0.01 -9.85 -5.81
C ILE A 95 -1.24 -10.16 -6.65
N ALA A 96 -1.07 -10.61 -7.90
CA ALA A 96 -2.19 -10.99 -8.76
C ALA A 96 -2.98 -12.18 -8.19
N ALA A 97 -2.31 -13.15 -7.56
CA ALA A 97 -2.96 -14.28 -6.92
C ALA A 97 -3.80 -13.84 -5.71
N GLU A 98 -3.29 -12.93 -4.87
CA GLU A 98 -4.07 -12.38 -3.75
C GLU A 98 -5.26 -11.55 -4.23
N ALA A 99 -5.08 -10.72 -5.25
CA ALA A 99 -6.17 -9.98 -5.88
C ALA A 99 -7.24 -10.91 -6.44
N LYS A 100 -6.85 -11.99 -7.13
CA LYS A 100 -7.79 -12.98 -7.69
C LYS A 100 -8.52 -13.79 -6.61
N LYS A 101 -7.84 -14.11 -5.51
CA LYS A 101 -8.44 -14.83 -4.37
C LYS A 101 -9.49 -13.98 -3.64
N PHE A 102 -9.33 -12.65 -3.69
CA PHE A 102 -10.23 -11.72 -3.05
C PHE A 102 -11.55 -11.50 -3.82
N LEU A 103 -11.51 -11.59 -5.16
CA LEU A 103 -12.68 -11.51 -6.05
C LEU A 103 -13.58 -12.75 -5.93
#